data_AF-A0A931WFT0-F1
#
_entry.id   AF-A0A931WFT0-F1
#
_cell.length_a   1.000
_cell.length_b   1.000
_cell.length_c   1.000
_cell.angle_alpha   90.00
_cell.angle_beta   90.00
_cell.angle_gamma   90.00
#
_symmetry.space_group_name_H-M   'P 1'
#
loop_
_entity.id
_entity.type
_entity.pdbx_description
1 polymer ?
#
loop_
_entity_poly.entity_id
_entity_poly.type
_entity_poly.pdbx_seq_one_letter_code
_entity_poly.pdbx_strand_id
1 'polypeptide(L)'
;MTTSGFIDAGFVAIAMASLAFVFYFSLTTNAFKTENRPLKRYLITAAAAYISIFIWAPAGLFILGLLMALLSALASGSADPCILRLPVKPALLALSAANLFFGVLLARRWAGALSGRLMSLNRRLAKKSLVLVLSVVALSVGGAAWRGHPYADHGAGLMAKMTWLLGHGDDVLYATMFAGWGHVFGWDRQGLEDFQRLARGQAPPGAKVARADAAKKYVVFSDLHLLEKGARHDHFKNWSRAGHGPGNHEIFHRALDYYQKHEFYLVEAGDIEDLFVKAPGFGRMAKEQIFDAVLGPLGNYFDGAAEKKERLQKLRAIARNYASHYEHLRDSFFKHGRLIKLIGNHDEALLEPEFLNVLREIYGGPIEVYEYLALVDDPAVSNSPVRAVVAHGHQFDVICAIGAGDLIGEVYTESLAWFGTGADRVWPGYSAQEGGWTQRMRRDSGFANTISRSPSFFKEKNAVVKWRHMNEDMAAKAVTGAGPEAPYLVLGHTHEPRFRAADKNGSLVEKYVNTGSASLYEQLVWAVEIINGRPALVAWRTNEQGALIKTLMEATPDGRLIPAQDKILAVASPGGNL
;
A
#
# COMPACT_ATOMS: atom_id res chain seq x y z
N MET A 1 8.16 39.60 8.21
CA MET A 1 8.89 39.08 7.02
C MET A 1 9.63 40.23 6.37
N THR A 2 10.94 40.10 6.17
CA THR A 2 11.77 41.11 5.51
C THR A 2 11.57 41.07 3.99
N THR A 3 11.80 42.19 3.31
CA THR A 3 11.77 42.32 1.85
C THR A 3 12.72 41.35 1.13
N SER A 4 13.77 40.87 1.80
CA SER A 4 14.68 39.84 1.28
C SER A 4 13.99 38.49 1.03
N GLY A 5 13.10 38.04 1.92
CA GLY A 5 12.42 36.74 1.77
C GLY A 5 11.44 36.69 0.58
N PHE A 6 10.91 37.84 0.15
CA PHE A 6 10.06 37.93 -1.05
C PHE A 6 10.86 37.83 -2.35
N ILE A 7 12.09 38.36 -2.36
CA ILE A 7 12.98 38.29 -3.53
C ILE A 7 13.48 36.86 -3.73
N ASP A 8 13.84 36.16 -2.64
CA ASP A 8 14.30 34.78 -2.68
C ASP A 8 13.18 33.82 -3.14
N ALA A 9 11.94 34.01 -2.67
CA ALA A 9 10.78 33.26 -3.14
C ALA A 9 10.48 33.51 -4.64
N GLY A 10 10.70 34.74 -5.13
CA GLY A 10 10.57 35.08 -6.54
C GLY A 10 11.62 34.38 -7.42
N PHE A 11 12.88 34.31 -6.97
CA PHE A 11 13.94 33.59 -7.68
C PHE A 11 13.69 32.09 -7.73
N VAL A 12 13.23 31.48 -6.63
CA VAL A 12 12.84 30.06 -6.60
C VAL A 12 11.67 29.79 -7.56
N ALA A 13 10.66 30.67 -7.59
CA ALA A 13 9.53 30.54 -8.52
C ALA A 13 9.97 30.63 -10.00
N ILE A 14 10.91 31.52 -10.33
CA ILE A 14 11.47 31.66 -11.68
C ILE A 14 12.31 30.42 -12.07
N ALA A 15 13.14 29.91 -11.16
CA ALA A 15 13.93 28.70 -11.38
C ALA A 15 13.03 27.47 -11.60
N MET A 16 11.99 27.31 -10.78
CA MET A 16 11.01 26.22 -10.91
C MET A 16 10.21 26.34 -12.22
N ALA A 17 9.81 27.56 -12.61
CA ALA A 17 9.15 27.79 -13.90
C ALA A 17 10.07 27.47 -15.10
N SER A 18 11.37 27.72 -14.98
CA SER A 18 12.36 27.41 -16.02
C SER A 18 12.60 25.90 -16.14
N LEU A 19 12.72 25.17 -15.03
CA LEU A 19 12.80 23.70 -14.99
C LEU A 19 11.53 23.05 -15.56
N ALA A 20 10.36 23.58 -15.18
CA ALA A 20 9.07 23.15 -15.70
C ALA A 20 8.97 23.35 -17.22
N PHE A 21 9.52 24.46 -17.75
CA PHE A 21 9.56 24.73 -19.18
C PHE A 21 10.44 23.73 -19.95
N VAL A 22 11.63 23.41 -19.42
CA VAL A 22 12.54 22.41 -20.02
C VAL A 22 11.90 21.02 -20.02
N PHE A 23 11.24 20.64 -18.93
CA PHE A 23 10.55 19.35 -18.82
C PHE A 23 9.36 19.25 -19.80
N TYR A 24 8.55 20.31 -19.89
CA TYR A 24 7.47 20.44 -20.87
C TYR A 24 7.99 20.33 -22.31
N PHE A 25 9.10 21.00 -22.63
CA PHE A 25 9.72 20.96 -23.95
C PHE A 25 10.18 19.53 -24.30
N SER A 26 10.73 18.79 -23.33
CA SER A 26 11.12 17.40 -23.50
C SER A 26 9.92 16.47 -23.75
N LEU A 27 8.86 16.59 -22.93
CA LEU A 27 7.62 15.81 -23.09
C LEU A 27 6.95 16.04 -24.45
N THR A 28 6.85 17.30 -24.87
CA THR A 28 6.25 17.65 -26.16
C THR A 28 7.11 17.17 -27.32
N THR A 29 8.42 17.33 -27.26
CA THR A 29 9.35 16.82 -28.29
C THR A 29 9.24 15.30 -28.44
N ASN A 30 9.16 14.55 -27.33
CA ASN A 30 8.99 13.10 -27.35
C ASN A 30 7.60 12.69 -27.87
N ALA A 31 6.54 13.45 -27.54
CA ALA A 31 5.21 13.24 -28.09
C ALA A 31 5.16 13.40 -29.61
N PHE A 32 5.94 14.32 -30.17
CA PHE A 32 6.00 14.53 -31.62
C PHE A 32 6.82 13.45 -32.34
N LYS A 33 7.81 12.85 -31.68
CA LYS A 33 8.66 11.79 -32.24
C LYS A 33 8.03 10.41 -32.23
N THR A 34 7.08 10.12 -31.34
CA THR A 34 6.46 8.79 -31.27
C THR A 34 5.35 8.60 -32.32
N GLU A 35 5.40 7.49 -33.06
CA GLU A 35 4.34 7.06 -33.98
C GLU A 35 3.20 6.31 -33.27
N ASN A 36 3.40 5.91 -32.02
CA ASN A 36 2.38 5.22 -31.21
C ASN A 36 1.26 6.20 -30.83
N ARG A 37 0.14 6.14 -31.55
CA ARG A 37 -1.00 7.07 -31.39
C ARG A 37 -1.55 7.14 -29.94
N PRO A 38 -1.74 6.02 -29.20
CA PRO A 38 -2.08 6.06 -27.78
C PRO A 38 -1.05 6.84 -26.93
N LEU A 39 0.23 6.52 -27.07
CA LEU A 39 1.30 7.18 -26.32
C LEU A 39 1.40 8.67 -26.63
N LYS A 40 1.24 9.04 -27.92
CA LYS A 40 1.21 10.44 -28.36
C LYS A 40 0.06 11.23 -27.72
N ARG A 41 -1.16 10.69 -27.70
CA ARG A 41 -2.31 11.34 -27.04
C ARG A 41 -2.09 11.49 -25.54
N TYR A 42 -1.48 10.48 -24.92
CA TYR A 42 -1.14 10.50 -23.50
C TYR A 42 -0.11 11.59 -23.18
N LEU A 43 1.01 11.63 -23.89
CA LEU A 43 2.07 12.63 -23.67
C LEU A 43 1.59 14.07 -23.88
N ILE A 44 0.72 14.30 -24.87
CA ILE A 44 0.07 15.61 -25.08
C ILE A 44 -0.83 15.99 -23.90
N THR A 45 -1.59 15.03 -23.37
CA THR A 45 -2.49 15.26 -22.23
C THR A 45 -1.71 15.53 -20.95
N ALA A 46 -0.63 14.78 -20.71
CA ALA A 46 0.28 14.97 -19.58
C ALA A 46 0.96 16.35 -19.64
N ALA A 47 1.45 16.76 -20.82
CA ALA A 47 2.04 18.08 -21.02
C ALA A 47 1.05 19.23 -20.76
N ALA A 48 -0.22 19.06 -21.16
CA ALA A 48 -1.29 20.04 -20.90
C ALA A 48 -1.70 20.11 -19.42
N ALA A 49 -1.77 18.96 -18.73
CA ALA A 49 -2.01 18.90 -17.28
C ALA A 49 -0.87 19.55 -16.50
N TYR A 50 0.37 19.28 -16.91
CA TYR A 50 1.58 19.86 -16.31
C TYR A 50 1.61 21.40 -16.43
N ILE A 51 1.29 21.97 -17.60
CA ILE A 51 1.10 23.43 -17.77
C ILE A 51 0.05 23.97 -16.80
N SER A 52 -1.07 23.25 -16.65
CA SER A 52 -2.19 23.70 -15.83
C SER A 52 -1.82 23.78 -14.35
N ILE A 53 -0.96 22.88 -13.88
CA ILE A 53 -0.50 22.83 -12.50
C ILE A 53 0.62 23.85 -12.26
N PHE A 54 1.68 23.83 -13.08
CA PHE A 54 2.90 24.60 -12.80
C PHE A 54 2.85 26.07 -13.19
N ILE A 55 1.97 26.48 -14.11
CA ILE A 55 1.83 27.90 -14.48
C ILE A 55 0.71 28.57 -13.68
N TRP A 56 -0.42 27.87 -13.45
CA TRP A 56 -1.58 28.50 -12.83
C TRP A 56 -1.62 28.37 -11.30
N ALA A 57 -1.05 27.32 -10.70
CA ALA A 57 -1.02 27.19 -9.25
C ALA A 57 -0.12 28.26 -8.58
N PRO A 58 1.10 28.55 -9.08
CA PRO A 58 1.92 29.63 -8.51
C PRO A 58 1.28 31.01 -8.69
N ALA A 59 0.61 31.27 -9.82
CA ALA A 59 -0.14 32.49 -10.04
C ALA A 59 -1.32 32.63 -9.06
N GLY A 60 -2.03 31.52 -8.78
CA GLY A 60 -3.09 31.48 -7.78
C GLY A 60 -2.59 31.71 -6.35
N LEU A 61 -1.47 31.08 -5.97
CA LEU A 61 -0.83 31.26 -4.67
C LEU A 61 -0.28 32.67 -4.48
N PHE A 62 0.30 33.28 -5.52
CA PHE A 62 0.76 34.67 -5.49
C PHE A 62 -0.41 35.66 -5.27
N ILE A 63 -1.53 35.45 -5.97
CA ILE A 63 -2.76 36.25 -5.79
C ILE A 63 -3.32 36.07 -4.38
N LEU A 64 -3.33 34.84 -3.85
CA LEU A 64 -3.79 34.55 -2.50
C LEU A 64 -2.89 35.19 -1.44
N GLY A 65 -1.57 35.15 -1.63
CA GLY A 65 -0.60 35.82 -0.75
C GLY A 65 -0.78 37.33 -0.72
N LEU A 66 -1.03 37.96 -1.88
CA LEU A 66 -1.39 39.38 -1.97
C LEU A 66 -2.70 39.70 -1.23
N LEU A 67 -3.70 38.82 -1.35
CA LEU A 67 -4.99 38.99 -0.67
C LEU A 67 -4.85 38.88 0.85
N MET A 68 -4.07 37.91 1.33
CA MET A 68 -3.83 37.69 2.76
C MET A 68 -2.99 38.82 3.37
N ALA A 69 -1.99 39.33 2.65
CA ALA A 69 -1.23 40.51 3.07
C ALA A 69 -2.12 41.76 3.17
N LEU A 70 -3.03 41.95 2.21
CA LEU A 70 -3.99 43.06 2.22
C LEU A 70 -4.98 42.95 3.39
N LEU A 71 -5.55 41.76 3.62
CA LEU A 71 -6.47 41.50 4.73
C LEU A 71 -5.79 41.67 6.09
N SER A 72 -4.54 41.22 6.22
CA SER A 72 -3.75 41.39 7.45
C SER A 72 -3.45 42.87 7.74
N ALA A 73 -3.13 43.66 6.71
CA ALA A 73 -2.88 45.10 6.85
C ALA A 73 -4.15 45.89 7.20
N LEU A 74 -5.32 45.46 6.70
CA LEU A 74 -6.61 46.03 7.06
C LEU A 74 -7.02 45.68 8.49
N ALA A 75 -6.76 44.44 8.93
CA ALA A 75 -7.09 43.97 10.27
C ALA A 75 -6.22 44.59 11.37
N SER A 76 -4.95 44.90 11.08
CA SER A 76 -4.02 45.51 12.04
C SER A 76 -4.20 47.01 12.23
N GLY A 77 -5.11 47.65 11.48
CA GLY A 77 -5.30 49.12 11.51
C GLY A 77 -4.06 49.91 11.04
N SER A 78 -3.04 49.23 10.52
CA SER A 78 -1.75 49.82 10.11
C SER A 78 -1.69 50.06 8.60
N ALA A 79 -2.84 50.08 7.92
CA ALA A 79 -2.91 50.36 6.50
C ALA A 79 -2.59 51.84 6.25
N ASP A 80 -1.36 52.12 5.82
CA ASP A 80 -0.93 53.43 5.34
C ASP A 80 -1.88 53.91 4.22
N PRO A 81 -2.48 55.11 4.31
CA PRO A 81 -3.37 55.66 3.28
C PRO A 81 -2.76 55.69 1.88
N CYS A 82 -1.44 55.63 1.74
CA CYS A 82 -0.76 55.52 0.45
C CYS A 82 -0.95 54.15 -0.24
N ILE A 83 -1.14 53.05 0.50
CA ILE A 83 -1.40 51.72 -0.09
C ILE A 83 -2.78 51.66 -0.75
N LEU A 84 -3.75 52.44 -0.25
CA LEU A 84 -5.09 52.59 -0.82
C LEU A 84 -5.12 53.47 -2.09
N ARG A 85 -4.02 54.14 -2.44
CA ARG A 85 -3.89 54.99 -3.63
C ARG A 85 -3.10 54.35 -4.77
N LEU A 86 -2.56 53.14 -4.59
CA LEU A 86 -2.04 52.38 -5.72
C LEU A 86 -3.21 52.11 -6.68
N PRO A 87 -3.02 52.28 -8.00
CA PRO A 87 -4.09 52.07 -8.94
C PRO A 87 -4.17 50.55 -9.19
N VAL A 88 -4.69 49.84 -8.18
CA VAL A 88 -4.85 48.38 -8.17
C VAL A 88 -5.76 47.95 -9.32
N LYS A 89 -6.70 48.82 -9.74
CA LYS A 89 -7.54 48.58 -10.91
C LYS A 89 -6.75 48.47 -12.22
N PRO A 90 -5.95 49.44 -12.68
CA PRO A 90 -5.20 49.30 -13.93
C PRO A 90 -4.07 48.26 -13.85
N ALA A 91 -3.47 48.00 -12.69
CA ALA A 91 -2.51 46.90 -12.55
C ALA A 91 -3.19 45.51 -12.67
N LEU A 92 -4.33 45.29 -12.00
CA LEU A 92 -5.14 44.08 -12.17
C LEU A 92 -5.75 43.98 -13.56
N LEU A 93 -6.16 45.08 -14.18
CA LEU A 93 -6.67 45.13 -15.56
C LEU A 93 -5.56 44.86 -16.58
N ALA A 94 -4.34 45.36 -16.37
CA ALA A 94 -3.19 45.08 -17.23
C ALA A 94 -2.72 43.63 -17.08
N LEU A 95 -2.70 43.07 -15.87
CA LEU A 95 -2.37 41.65 -15.64
C LEU A 95 -3.46 40.73 -16.18
N SER A 96 -4.73 41.11 -16.02
CA SER A 96 -5.88 40.38 -16.59
C SER A 96 -5.90 40.48 -18.11
N ALA A 97 -5.59 41.64 -18.69
CA ALA A 97 -5.50 41.84 -20.13
C ALA A 97 -4.29 41.13 -20.74
N ALA A 98 -3.14 41.07 -20.05
CA ALA A 98 -1.97 40.31 -20.47
C ALA A 98 -2.24 38.79 -20.43
N ASN A 99 -2.88 38.29 -19.36
CA ASN A 99 -3.30 36.90 -19.27
C ASN A 99 -4.40 36.54 -20.28
N LEU A 100 -5.33 37.46 -20.57
CA LEU A 100 -6.35 37.29 -21.59
C LEU A 100 -5.73 37.32 -23.00
N PHE A 101 -4.77 38.21 -23.27
CA PHE A 101 -4.09 38.34 -24.54
C PHE A 101 -3.18 37.14 -24.84
N PHE A 102 -2.38 36.69 -23.87
CA PHE A 102 -1.61 35.44 -23.99
C PHE A 102 -2.51 34.20 -24.08
N GLY A 103 -3.58 34.15 -23.29
CA GLY A 103 -4.59 33.10 -23.36
C GLY A 103 -5.29 33.04 -24.72
N VAL A 104 -5.60 34.19 -25.34
CA VAL A 104 -6.22 34.29 -26.68
C VAL A 104 -5.23 33.99 -27.80
N LEU A 105 -3.95 34.36 -27.67
CA LEU A 105 -2.89 34.01 -28.65
C LEU A 105 -2.57 32.51 -28.63
N LEU A 106 -2.49 31.89 -27.45
CA LEU A 106 -2.35 30.44 -27.31
C LEU A 106 -3.62 29.69 -27.73
N ALA A 107 -4.81 30.22 -27.42
CA ALA A 107 -6.07 29.65 -27.86
C ALA A 107 -6.28 29.78 -29.37
N ARG A 108 -5.89 30.88 -30.01
CA ARG A 108 -5.95 31.04 -31.48
C ARG A 108 -5.02 30.07 -32.20
N ARG A 109 -3.90 29.69 -31.58
CA ARG A 109 -2.96 28.70 -32.14
C ARG A 109 -3.40 27.24 -31.90
N TRP A 110 -4.36 27.00 -31.01
CA TRP A 110 -4.83 25.66 -30.59
C TRP A 110 -6.35 25.53 -30.45
N ALA A 111 -7.13 26.30 -31.22
CA ALA A 111 -8.60 26.22 -31.19
C ALA A 111 -9.11 25.07 -32.05
N GLY A 112 -9.26 23.92 -31.41
CA GLY A 112 -10.04 22.79 -31.89
C GLY A 112 -10.39 21.83 -30.75
N ALA A 113 -11.44 22.16 -29.98
CA ALA A 113 -12.17 21.32 -29.02
C ALA A 113 -11.68 21.10 -27.57
N LEU A 114 -10.43 21.42 -27.17
CA LEU A 114 -9.94 21.02 -25.82
C LEU A 114 -10.00 22.10 -24.71
N SER A 115 -10.01 23.39 -25.04
CA SER A 115 -9.80 24.48 -24.05
C SER A 115 -10.99 24.74 -23.10
N GLY A 116 -12.22 24.50 -23.54
CA GLY A 116 -13.41 24.73 -22.72
C GLY A 116 -13.53 23.78 -21.52
N ARG A 117 -13.07 22.52 -21.66
CA ARG A 117 -13.15 21.53 -20.58
C ARG A 117 -12.08 21.74 -19.52
N LEU A 118 -10.84 22.05 -19.91
CA LEU A 118 -9.71 22.27 -19.00
C LEU A 118 -9.86 23.54 -18.15
N MET A 119 -10.34 24.66 -18.72
CA MET A 119 -10.62 25.87 -17.95
C MET A 119 -11.78 25.68 -16.96
N SER A 120 -12.77 24.83 -17.28
CA SER A 120 -13.83 24.48 -16.34
C SER A 120 -13.32 23.65 -15.16
N LEU A 121 -12.30 22.81 -15.39
CA LEU A 121 -11.70 21.95 -14.37
C LEU A 121 -10.86 22.77 -13.38
N ASN A 122 -10.07 23.74 -13.87
CA ASN A 122 -9.22 24.57 -13.02
C ASN A 122 -10.04 25.54 -12.14
N ARG A 123 -11.12 26.14 -12.68
CA ARG A 123 -12.10 26.90 -11.87
C ARG A 123 -12.82 26.03 -10.83
N ARG A 124 -13.05 24.75 -11.12
CA ARG A 124 -13.64 23.80 -10.16
C ARG A 124 -12.65 23.43 -9.05
N LEU A 125 -11.36 23.28 -9.36
CA LEU A 125 -10.32 22.97 -8.36
C LEU A 125 -10.06 24.15 -7.42
N ALA A 126 -9.88 25.37 -7.92
CA ALA A 126 -9.71 26.56 -7.07
C ALA A 126 -10.94 26.84 -6.19
N LYS A 127 -12.16 26.60 -6.71
CA LYS A 127 -13.39 26.63 -5.91
C LYS A 127 -13.41 25.53 -4.85
N LYS A 128 -12.90 24.33 -5.13
CA LYS A 128 -12.83 23.23 -4.16
C LYS A 128 -11.87 23.52 -3.02
N SER A 129 -10.70 24.12 -3.28
CA SER A 129 -9.76 24.52 -2.23
C SER A 129 -10.34 25.62 -1.32
N LEU A 130 -11.04 26.61 -1.89
CA LEU A 130 -11.74 27.63 -1.10
C LEU A 130 -12.94 27.06 -0.32
N VAL A 131 -13.71 26.15 -0.92
CA VAL A 131 -14.80 25.43 -0.24
C VAL A 131 -14.26 24.54 0.87
N LEU A 132 -13.09 23.93 0.71
CA LEU A 132 -12.43 23.12 1.74
C LEU A 132 -12.05 23.98 2.94
N VAL A 133 -11.36 25.10 2.72
CA VAL A 133 -10.98 26.04 3.78
C VAL A 133 -12.22 26.58 4.49
N LEU A 134 -13.23 27.02 3.74
CA LEU A 134 -14.48 27.55 4.31
C LEU A 134 -15.30 26.46 5.02
N SER A 135 -15.25 25.22 4.55
CA SER A 135 -15.88 24.07 5.22
C SER A 135 -15.17 23.77 6.53
N VAL A 136 -13.83 23.68 6.55
CA VAL A 136 -13.06 23.47 7.79
C VAL A 136 -13.32 24.58 8.82
N VAL A 137 -13.42 25.84 8.38
CA VAL A 137 -13.76 26.98 9.26
C VAL A 137 -15.21 26.88 9.75
N ALA A 138 -16.19 26.65 8.87
CA ALA A 138 -17.59 26.50 9.25
C ALA A 138 -17.83 25.30 10.17
N LEU A 139 -17.05 24.23 10.02
CA LEU A 139 -17.12 23.01 10.82
C LEU A 139 -16.50 23.17 12.20
N SER A 140 -15.43 23.95 12.32
CA SER A 140 -14.83 24.31 13.61
C SER A 140 -15.80 25.13 14.47
N VAL A 141 -16.60 25.99 13.82
CA VAL A 141 -17.66 26.78 14.46
C VAL A 141 -18.90 25.91 14.77
N GLY A 142 -19.30 25.03 13.85
CA GLY A 142 -20.47 24.14 14.02
C GLY A 142 -20.28 23.02 15.07
N GLY A 143 -19.09 22.46 15.20
CA GLY A 143 -18.78 21.42 16.19
C GLY A 143 -18.87 21.91 17.64
N ALA A 144 -18.65 23.20 17.88
CA ALA A 144 -18.87 23.82 19.19
C ALA A 144 -20.37 23.92 19.53
N ALA A 145 -21.23 24.13 18.53
CA ALA A 145 -22.68 24.23 18.70
C ALA A 145 -23.39 22.88 18.89
N TRP A 146 -22.72 21.76 18.59
CA TRP A 146 -23.29 20.41 18.65
C TRP A 146 -22.95 19.62 19.92
N ARG A 147 -22.23 20.23 20.87
CA ARG A 147 -21.94 19.61 22.17
C ARG A 147 -23.25 19.34 22.92
N GLY A 148 -23.61 18.06 23.08
CA GLY A 148 -24.81 17.60 23.79
C GLY A 148 -25.85 16.87 22.92
N HIS A 149 -25.67 16.82 21.59
CA HIS A 149 -26.59 16.09 20.72
C HIS A 149 -26.22 14.59 20.65
N PRO A 150 -27.17 13.64 20.75
CA PRO A 150 -26.87 12.19 20.75
C PRO A 150 -26.25 11.68 19.44
N TYR A 151 -26.28 12.48 18.37
CA TYR A 151 -25.64 12.18 17.09
C TYR A 151 -24.31 12.92 16.87
N ALA A 152 -23.84 13.71 17.85
CA ALA A 152 -22.63 14.51 17.72
C ALA A 152 -21.40 13.65 17.41
N ASP A 153 -21.29 12.46 18.00
CA ASP A 153 -20.17 11.55 17.77
C ASP A 153 -20.17 10.95 16.35
N HIS A 154 -21.35 10.66 15.81
CA HIS A 154 -21.49 10.15 14.44
C HIS A 154 -21.19 11.24 13.41
N GLY A 155 -21.69 12.46 13.66
CA GLY A 155 -21.39 13.64 12.87
C GLY A 155 -19.89 13.96 12.87
N ALA A 156 -19.27 14.06 14.05
CA ALA A 156 -17.85 14.33 14.19
C ALA A 156 -16.99 13.26 13.49
N GLY A 157 -17.35 11.98 13.61
CA GLY A 157 -16.67 10.89 12.92
C GLY A 157 -16.76 10.98 11.40
N LEU A 158 -17.95 11.28 10.84
CA LEU A 158 -18.11 11.49 9.40
C LEU A 158 -17.35 12.73 8.92
N MET A 159 -17.37 13.81 9.70
CA MET A 159 -16.69 15.05 9.33
C MET A 159 -15.17 14.88 9.32
N ALA A 160 -14.59 14.25 10.35
CA ALA A 160 -13.17 13.94 10.39
C ALA A 160 -12.73 13.13 9.16
N LYS A 161 -13.55 12.15 8.77
CA LYS A 161 -13.35 11.33 7.57
C LYS A 161 -13.41 12.14 6.26
N MET A 162 -14.36 13.05 6.12
CA MET A 162 -14.45 13.92 4.93
C MET A 162 -13.28 14.89 4.86
N THR A 163 -12.89 15.50 5.99
CA THR A 163 -11.72 16.38 6.06
C THR A 163 -10.43 15.63 5.72
N TRP A 164 -10.27 14.40 6.24
CA TRP A 164 -9.18 13.51 5.88
C TRP A 164 -9.12 13.27 4.37
N LEU A 165 -10.24 12.83 3.77
CA LEU A 165 -10.32 12.56 2.34
C LEU A 165 -10.02 13.79 1.47
N LEU A 166 -10.48 14.96 1.90
CA LEU A 166 -10.26 16.21 1.16
C LEU A 166 -8.85 16.74 1.35
N GLY A 167 -8.24 16.49 2.51
CA GLY A 167 -6.86 16.86 2.83
C GLY A 167 -5.80 16.00 2.16
N HIS A 168 -6.15 14.75 1.80
CA HIS A 168 -5.26 13.80 1.11
C HIS A 168 -5.75 13.48 -0.31
N GLY A 169 -6.72 14.26 -0.82
CA GLY A 169 -7.30 14.02 -2.14
C GLY A 169 -6.29 14.27 -3.26
N ASP A 170 -5.35 15.19 -3.03
CA ASP A 170 -4.16 15.41 -3.86
C ASP A 170 -3.15 14.27 -3.72
N ASP A 171 -2.86 13.75 -2.53
CA ASP A 171 -1.98 12.59 -2.35
C ASP A 171 -2.49 11.37 -3.13
N VAL A 172 -3.78 11.04 -2.99
CA VAL A 172 -4.41 9.95 -3.76
C VAL A 172 -4.34 10.24 -5.27
N LEU A 173 -4.49 11.50 -5.70
CA LEU A 173 -4.36 11.87 -7.10
C LEU A 173 -2.93 11.71 -7.60
N TYR A 174 -1.93 12.16 -6.83
CA TYR A 174 -0.52 12.00 -7.14
C TYR A 174 -0.14 10.53 -7.17
N ALA A 175 -0.51 9.74 -6.16
CA ALA A 175 -0.34 8.29 -6.14
C ALA A 175 -0.95 7.64 -7.40
N THR A 176 -2.18 8.03 -7.78
CA THR A 176 -2.81 7.54 -9.03
C THR A 176 -2.00 7.90 -10.27
N MET A 177 -1.49 9.13 -10.35
CA MET A 177 -0.67 9.58 -11.47
C MET A 177 0.67 8.83 -11.53
N PHE A 178 1.34 8.68 -10.39
CA PHE A 178 2.61 7.94 -10.28
C PHE A 178 2.42 6.46 -10.57
N ALA A 179 1.34 5.82 -10.13
CA ALA A 179 1.02 4.44 -10.49
C ALA A 179 0.83 4.29 -12.01
N GLY A 180 0.16 5.26 -12.63
CA GLY A 180 0.04 5.35 -14.09
C GLY A 180 1.41 5.48 -14.78
N TRP A 181 2.32 6.28 -14.23
CA TRP A 181 3.70 6.36 -14.72
C TRP A 181 4.48 5.09 -14.49
N GLY A 182 4.36 4.45 -13.32
CA GLY A 182 4.98 3.18 -13.03
C GLY A 182 4.59 2.12 -14.05
N HIS A 183 3.33 2.08 -14.48
CA HIS A 183 2.91 1.16 -15.54
C HIS A 183 3.53 1.52 -16.90
N VAL A 184 3.67 2.81 -17.22
CA VAL A 184 4.32 3.28 -18.46
C VAL A 184 5.81 2.95 -18.47
N PHE A 185 6.48 3.07 -17.32
CA PHE A 185 7.90 2.77 -17.15
C PHE A 185 8.19 1.29 -16.85
N GLY A 186 7.15 0.49 -16.62
CA GLY A 186 7.25 -0.95 -16.37
C GLY A 186 7.76 -1.30 -14.98
N TRP A 187 7.42 -0.54 -13.94
CA TRP A 187 7.77 -0.90 -12.55
C TRP A 187 7.21 -2.27 -12.15
N ASP A 188 6.05 -2.66 -12.68
CA ASP A 188 5.49 -4.01 -12.51
C ASP A 188 6.29 -5.12 -13.22
N ARG A 189 7.24 -4.76 -14.09
CA ARG A 189 8.17 -5.71 -14.71
C ARG A 189 9.37 -6.01 -13.83
N GLN A 190 9.62 -5.23 -12.79
CA GLN A 190 10.74 -5.49 -11.88
C GLN A 190 10.60 -6.87 -11.25
N GLY A 191 9.45 -7.21 -10.64
CA GLY A 191 9.23 -8.56 -10.09
C GLY A 191 9.37 -9.68 -11.11
N LEU A 192 8.95 -9.44 -12.37
CA LEU A 192 9.15 -10.37 -13.48
C LEU A 192 10.65 -10.60 -13.75
N GLU A 193 11.43 -9.53 -13.90
CA GLU A 193 12.86 -9.58 -14.18
C GLU A 193 13.65 -10.19 -13.01
N ASP A 194 13.29 -9.83 -11.78
CA ASP A 194 13.89 -10.31 -10.54
C ASP A 194 13.64 -11.82 -10.38
N PHE A 195 12.40 -12.28 -10.60
CA PHE A 195 12.09 -13.71 -10.62
C PHE A 195 12.89 -14.44 -11.70
N GLN A 196 12.99 -13.89 -12.91
CA GLN A 196 13.75 -14.50 -13.99
C GLN A 196 15.26 -14.60 -13.67
N ARG A 197 15.82 -13.62 -12.97
CA ARG A 197 17.20 -13.67 -12.47
C ARG A 197 17.35 -14.76 -11.42
N LEU A 198 16.46 -14.79 -10.43
CA LEU A 198 16.45 -15.80 -9.37
C LEU A 198 16.31 -17.20 -9.95
N ALA A 199 15.45 -17.40 -10.95
CA ALA A 199 15.30 -18.67 -11.66
C ALA A 199 16.59 -19.14 -12.34
N ARG A 200 17.50 -18.23 -12.70
CA ARG A 200 18.84 -18.53 -13.23
C ARG A 200 19.92 -18.60 -12.14
N GLY A 201 19.53 -18.58 -10.87
CA GLY A 201 20.45 -18.59 -9.72
C GLY A 201 21.11 -17.23 -9.42
N GLN A 202 20.68 -16.16 -10.10
CA GLN A 202 21.25 -14.82 -9.97
C GLN A 202 20.42 -13.96 -9.01
N ALA A 203 21.08 -13.26 -8.07
CA ALA A 203 20.40 -12.29 -7.23
C ALA A 203 19.96 -11.05 -8.05
N PRO A 204 18.77 -10.48 -7.78
CA PRO A 204 18.40 -9.20 -8.35
C PRO A 204 19.32 -8.07 -7.87
N PRO A 205 19.61 -7.05 -8.70
CA PRO A 205 20.45 -5.93 -8.28
C PRO A 205 19.84 -5.16 -7.11
N GLY A 206 20.62 -4.95 -6.05
CA GLY A 206 20.20 -4.20 -4.86
C GLY A 206 19.30 -4.99 -3.90
N ALA A 207 18.64 -6.05 -4.37
CA ALA A 207 17.76 -6.84 -3.53
C ALA A 207 18.53 -7.74 -2.56
N LYS A 208 18.04 -7.84 -1.32
CA LYS A 208 18.58 -8.72 -0.31
C LYS A 208 17.89 -10.09 -0.38
N VAL A 209 18.65 -11.11 -0.80
CA VAL A 209 18.13 -12.47 -1.04
C VAL A 209 18.68 -13.46 -0.02
N ALA A 210 17.80 -14.15 0.69
CA ALA A 210 18.15 -15.33 1.46
C ALA A 210 18.30 -16.54 0.53
N ARG A 211 19.34 -17.36 0.73
CA ARG A 211 19.50 -18.64 0.04
C ARG A 211 19.44 -19.76 1.06
N ALA A 212 18.62 -20.78 0.81
CA ALA A 212 18.47 -21.91 1.73
C ALA A 212 18.33 -23.23 0.99
N ASP A 213 18.66 -24.32 1.69
CA ASP A 213 18.66 -25.68 1.15
C ASP A 213 17.23 -26.17 0.86
N ALA A 214 16.93 -26.45 -0.41
CA ALA A 214 15.63 -26.91 -0.87
C ALA A 214 15.22 -28.29 -0.32
N ALA A 215 16.16 -29.10 0.18
CA ALA A 215 15.89 -30.40 0.81
C ALA A 215 15.29 -30.27 2.22
N LYS A 216 15.34 -29.07 2.84
CA LYS A 216 14.69 -28.81 4.12
C LYS A 216 13.18 -28.63 3.96
N LYS A 217 12.47 -28.68 5.08
CA LYS A 217 11.02 -28.43 5.17
C LYS A 217 10.79 -26.98 5.57
N TYR A 218 9.94 -26.27 4.83
CA TYR A 218 9.59 -24.88 5.12
C TYR A 218 8.08 -24.75 5.25
N VAL A 219 7.64 -23.83 6.11
CA VAL A 219 6.27 -23.34 6.14
C VAL A 219 6.31 -21.84 5.91
N VAL A 220 5.49 -21.36 4.98
CA VAL A 220 5.35 -19.96 4.64
C VAL A 220 4.00 -19.46 5.13
N PHE A 221 4.03 -18.40 5.94
CA PHE A 221 2.86 -17.61 6.32
C PHE A 221 3.05 -16.17 5.86
N SER A 222 1.96 -15.48 5.52
CA SER A 222 1.96 -14.09 5.06
C SER A 222 0.75 -13.37 5.63
N ASP A 223 0.81 -12.03 5.64
CA ASP A 223 -0.35 -11.17 5.87
C ASP A 223 -1.00 -11.43 7.24
N LEU A 224 -0.18 -11.48 8.28
CA LEU A 224 -0.65 -11.53 9.67
C LEU A 224 -1.25 -10.18 10.08
N HIS A 225 -0.72 -9.07 9.55
CA HIS A 225 -1.18 -7.71 9.81
C HIS A 225 -1.29 -7.40 11.31
N LEU A 226 -0.24 -7.75 12.06
CA LEU A 226 -0.12 -7.52 13.50
C LEU A 226 -0.13 -6.02 13.79
N LEU A 227 -1.00 -5.63 14.71
CA LEU A 227 -1.21 -4.22 15.05
C LEU A 227 -1.08 -3.96 16.55
N GLU A 228 -0.99 -2.68 16.91
CA GLU A 228 -0.99 -2.27 18.30
C GLU A 228 -2.31 -2.58 19.02
N LYS A 229 -2.24 -2.73 20.35
CA LYS A 229 -3.38 -3.13 21.17
C LYS A 229 -4.56 -2.16 20.98
N GLY A 230 -5.72 -2.71 20.64
CA GLY A 230 -6.96 -1.94 20.48
C GLY A 230 -7.19 -1.43 19.07
N ALA A 231 -6.25 -1.65 18.14
CA ALA A 231 -6.48 -1.36 16.74
C ALA A 231 -7.66 -2.20 16.21
N ARG A 232 -8.66 -1.53 15.64
CA ARG A 232 -9.86 -2.18 15.10
C ARG A 232 -9.56 -3.20 13.99
N HIS A 233 -8.51 -2.96 13.23
CA HIS A 233 -8.09 -3.81 12.10
C HIS A 233 -7.17 -4.98 12.52
N ASP A 234 -6.92 -5.15 13.82
CA ASP A 234 -6.12 -6.26 14.35
C ASP A 234 -6.90 -7.58 14.31
N HIS A 235 -7.33 -7.98 13.11
CA HIS A 235 -8.22 -9.11 12.88
C HIS A 235 -7.63 -10.41 13.44
N PHE A 236 -6.32 -10.60 13.30
CA PHE A 236 -5.60 -11.76 13.79
C PHE A 236 -5.88 -12.09 15.27
N LYS A 237 -5.94 -11.07 16.14
CA LYS A 237 -6.26 -11.20 17.57
C LYS A 237 -7.73 -10.96 17.89
N ASN A 238 -8.38 -10.03 17.18
CA ASN A 238 -9.75 -9.61 17.51
C ASN A 238 -10.82 -10.68 17.23
N TRP A 239 -10.57 -11.68 16.36
CA TRP A 239 -11.53 -12.76 16.10
C TRP A 239 -11.92 -13.55 17.37
N SER A 240 -11.02 -13.67 18.35
CA SER A 240 -11.30 -14.38 19.61
C SER A 240 -12.39 -13.73 20.49
N ARG A 241 -12.68 -12.44 20.31
CA ARG A 241 -13.48 -11.65 21.27
C ARG A 241 -14.99 -11.84 21.19
N ALA A 242 -15.49 -12.53 20.18
CA ALA A 242 -16.92 -12.66 19.94
C ALA A 242 -17.52 -13.98 20.48
N GLY A 243 -16.77 -14.74 21.28
CA GLY A 243 -17.27 -15.97 21.91
C GLY A 243 -17.34 -17.17 20.97
N HIS A 244 -16.72 -17.08 19.79
CA HIS A 244 -16.85 -18.07 18.72
C HIS A 244 -15.81 -19.20 18.77
N GLY A 245 -14.96 -19.24 19.79
CA GLY A 245 -13.88 -20.23 19.90
C GLY A 245 -12.50 -19.62 19.66
N PRO A 246 -11.48 -20.43 19.33
CA PRO A 246 -10.11 -19.96 19.20
C PRO A 246 -9.95 -19.03 18.00
N GLY A 247 -9.46 -17.81 18.24
CA GLY A 247 -9.16 -16.86 17.17
C GLY A 247 -7.97 -17.31 16.31
N ASN A 248 -7.75 -16.63 15.18
CA ASN A 248 -6.66 -16.96 14.25
C ASN A 248 -5.29 -17.00 14.93
N HIS A 249 -5.03 -16.09 15.87
CA HIS A 249 -3.81 -16.09 16.68
C HIS A 249 -3.56 -17.43 17.39
N GLU A 250 -4.59 -18.03 18.01
CA GLU A 250 -4.44 -19.31 18.70
C GLU A 250 -4.24 -20.47 17.72
N ILE A 251 -5.02 -20.50 16.64
CA ILE A 251 -4.88 -21.52 15.57
C ILE A 251 -3.48 -21.47 14.98
N PHE A 252 -2.97 -20.27 14.71
CA PHE A 252 -1.64 -20.04 14.19
C PHE A 252 -0.56 -20.56 15.16
N HIS A 253 -0.66 -20.24 16.46
CA HIS A 253 0.28 -20.76 17.47
C HIS A 253 0.29 -22.29 17.54
N ARG A 254 -0.88 -22.93 17.51
CA ARG A 254 -0.96 -24.40 17.51
C ARG A 254 -0.42 -25.00 16.21
N ALA A 255 -0.55 -24.30 15.09
CA ALA A 255 0.11 -24.68 13.84
C ALA A 255 1.63 -24.54 13.95
N LEU A 256 2.14 -23.47 14.58
CA LEU A 256 3.57 -23.31 14.87
C LEU A 256 4.13 -24.44 15.74
N ASP A 257 3.42 -24.86 16.78
CA ASP A 257 3.81 -26.03 17.59
C ASP A 257 3.97 -27.29 16.74
N TYR A 258 3.02 -27.52 15.83
CA TYR A 258 3.10 -28.63 14.88
C TYR A 258 4.36 -28.51 14.01
N TYR A 259 4.61 -27.34 13.42
CA TYR A 259 5.74 -27.12 12.53
C TYR A 259 7.09 -27.20 13.25
N GLN A 260 7.18 -26.68 14.47
CA GLN A 260 8.35 -26.81 15.32
C GLN A 260 8.67 -28.28 15.56
N LYS A 261 7.68 -29.07 16.01
CA LYS A 261 7.82 -30.51 16.31
C LYS A 261 8.21 -31.33 15.09
N HIS A 262 7.80 -30.90 13.90
CA HIS A 262 8.13 -31.58 12.65
C HIS A 262 9.32 -30.94 11.93
N GLU A 263 10.17 -30.18 12.63
CA GLU A 263 11.44 -29.65 12.12
C GLU A 263 11.29 -28.79 10.85
N PHE A 264 10.21 -28.03 10.75
CA PHE A 264 10.07 -27.03 9.69
C PHE A 264 10.89 -25.78 10.01
N TYR A 265 11.33 -25.11 8.96
CA TYR A 265 11.77 -23.72 8.95
C TYR A 265 10.53 -22.84 8.75
N LEU A 266 10.43 -21.76 9.50
CA LEU A 266 9.36 -20.77 9.37
C LEU A 266 9.83 -19.64 8.46
N VAL A 267 9.02 -19.33 7.44
CA VAL A 267 9.16 -18.17 6.58
C VAL A 267 7.97 -17.25 6.84
N GLU A 268 8.27 -16.07 7.38
CA GLU A 268 7.33 -14.96 7.47
C GLU A 268 7.44 -14.11 6.20
N ALA A 269 6.53 -14.32 5.25
CA ALA A 269 6.60 -13.75 3.91
C ALA A 269 5.91 -12.38 3.81
N GLY A 270 6.29 -11.42 4.66
CA GLY A 270 5.86 -10.02 4.58
C GLY A 270 4.48 -9.70 5.16
N ASP A 271 4.26 -8.41 5.38
CA ASP A 271 3.08 -7.82 6.01
C ASP A 271 2.74 -8.49 7.35
N ILE A 272 3.79 -8.73 8.14
CA ILE A 272 3.67 -9.29 9.49
C ILE A 272 3.37 -8.16 10.44
N GLU A 273 4.28 -7.20 10.57
CA GLU A 273 4.10 -6.02 11.38
C GLU A 273 3.52 -4.89 10.54
N ASP A 274 2.30 -4.47 10.83
CA ASP A 274 1.64 -3.45 10.03
C ASP A 274 2.17 -2.05 10.40
N LEU A 275 3.28 -1.60 9.80
CA LEU A 275 4.01 -0.40 10.23
C LEU A 275 3.46 0.92 9.67
N PHE A 276 2.60 0.88 8.65
CA PHE A 276 2.02 2.11 8.07
C PHE A 276 1.31 2.97 9.12
N VAL A 277 1.23 4.26 8.89
CA VAL A 277 0.76 5.19 9.88
C VAL A 277 -0.73 5.46 9.70
N LYS A 278 -1.55 4.93 10.61
CA LYS A 278 -3.01 5.06 10.50
C LYS A 278 -3.43 6.51 10.74
N ALA A 279 -4.21 7.03 9.79
CA ALA A 279 -5.03 8.25 9.87
C ALA A 279 -4.64 9.17 11.04
N PRO A 280 -3.65 10.06 10.84
CA PRO A 280 -3.26 11.09 11.78
C PRO A 280 -4.46 11.64 12.55
N GLY A 281 -4.35 11.63 13.88
CA GLY A 281 -5.29 12.39 14.70
C GLY A 281 -5.35 13.84 14.19
N PHE A 282 -6.50 14.51 14.35
CA PHE A 282 -6.72 15.86 13.83
C PHE A 282 -5.58 16.85 14.11
N GLY A 283 -4.93 16.74 15.27
CA GLY A 283 -3.78 17.57 15.62
C GLY A 283 -2.53 17.36 14.75
N ARG A 284 -2.31 16.14 14.26
CA ARG A 284 -1.20 15.84 13.35
C ARG A 284 -1.53 16.29 11.92
N MET A 285 -2.75 16.06 11.42
CA MET A 285 -3.21 16.65 10.15
C MET A 285 -3.03 18.17 10.13
N ALA A 286 -3.46 18.86 11.19
CA ALA A 286 -3.33 20.30 11.29
C ALA A 286 -1.86 20.73 11.32
N LYS A 287 -0.99 19.94 11.96
CA LYS A 287 0.44 20.19 11.99
C LYS A 287 1.07 19.99 10.61
N GLU A 288 0.79 18.90 9.92
CA GLU A 288 1.29 18.61 8.56
C GLU A 288 0.89 19.72 7.59
N GLN A 289 -0.39 20.09 7.53
CA GLN A 289 -0.83 21.17 6.64
C GLN A 289 -0.20 22.53 6.95
N ILE A 290 0.04 22.85 8.23
CA ILE A 290 0.74 24.08 8.62
C ILE A 290 2.22 23.99 8.26
N PHE A 291 2.87 22.85 8.50
CA PHE A 291 4.29 22.63 8.21
C PHE A 291 4.55 22.68 6.71
N ASP A 292 3.73 22.03 5.89
CA ASP A 292 3.83 22.08 4.43
C ASP A 292 3.64 23.49 3.88
N ALA A 293 2.63 24.21 4.40
CA ALA A 293 2.34 25.56 3.98
C ALA A 293 3.44 26.57 4.37
N VAL A 294 4.15 26.33 5.48
CA VAL A 294 5.12 27.30 6.04
C VAL A 294 6.57 26.97 5.67
N LEU A 295 6.96 25.70 5.62
CA LEU A 295 8.36 25.27 5.51
C LEU A 295 8.73 24.69 4.15
N GLY A 296 7.76 24.41 3.27
CA GLY A 296 8.01 23.92 1.92
C GLY A 296 8.95 22.71 1.91
N PRO A 297 10.02 22.68 1.09
CA PRO A 297 10.92 21.52 0.96
C PRO A 297 11.60 21.05 2.25
N LEU A 298 11.73 21.92 3.26
CA LEU A 298 12.27 21.52 4.57
C LEU A 298 11.27 20.70 5.39
N GLY A 299 9.96 20.82 5.12
CA GLY A 299 8.90 20.02 5.73
C GLY A 299 9.15 18.53 5.53
N ASN A 300 9.31 18.10 4.27
CA ASN A 300 9.56 16.70 3.89
C ASN A 300 10.70 16.02 4.67
N TYR A 301 11.77 16.74 5.00
CA TYR A 301 12.88 16.17 5.78
C TYR A 301 12.50 15.93 7.25
N PHE A 302 11.81 16.90 7.87
CA PHE A 302 11.34 16.76 9.24
C PHE A 302 10.22 15.72 9.35
N ASP A 303 9.38 15.61 8.32
CA ASP A 303 8.28 14.66 8.29
C ASP A 303 8.80 13.23 8.19
N GLY A 304 9.78 12.95 7.32
CA GLY A 304 10.39 11.60 7.25
C GLY A 304 11.03 11.15 8.57
N ALA A 305 11.71 12.04 9.29
CA ALA A 305 12.28 11.70 10.61
C ALA A 305 11.22 11.48 11.70
N ALA A 306 10.15 12.29 11.69
CA ALA A 306 9.05 12.15 12.63
C ALA A 306 8.25 10.86 12.36
N GLU A 307 7.97 10.57 11.09
CA GLU A 307 7.30 9.38 10.64
C GLU A 307 8.09 8.11 10.98
N LYS A 308 9.39 8.08 10.65
CA LYS A 308 10.29 6.99 11.03
C LYS A 308 10.25 6.72 12.55
N LYS A 309 10.28 7.78 13.36
CA LYS A 309 10.17 7.67 14.83
C LYS A 309 8.83 7.07 15.25
N GLU A 310 7.73 7.45 14.58
CA GLU A 310 6.41 6.90 14.84
C GLU A 310 6.31 5.42 14.47
N ARG A 311 6.78 5.03 13.28
CA ARG A 311 6.84 3.62 12.86
C ARG A 311 7.68 2.77 13.82
N LEU A 312 8.81 3.28 14.32
CA LEU A 312 9.61 2.62 15.37
C LEU A 312 8.86 2.45 16.69
N GLN A 313 8.10 3.47 17.13
CA GLN A 313 7.26 3.36 18.32
C GLN A 313 6.15 2.34 18.12
N LYS A 314 5.58 2.30 16.92
CA LYS A 314 4.54 1.36 16.53
C LYS A 314 5.04 -0.08 16.51
N LEU A 315 6.21 -0.35 15.91
CA LEU A 315 6.85 -1.67 15.96
C LEU A 315 7.02 -2.15 17.40
N ARG A 316 7.52 -1.29 18.29
CA ARG A 316 7.64 -1.61 19.74
C ARG A 316 6.28 -1.83 20.41
N ALA A 317 5.23 -1.11 20.01
CA ALA A 317 3.89 -1.29 20.53
C ALA A 317 3.26 -2.63 20.08
N ILE A 318 3.47 -3.00 18.81
CA ILE A 318 3.11 -4.31 18.25
C ILE A 318 3.84 -5.41 19.02
N ALA A 319 5.17 -5.29 19.17
CA ALA A 319 5.99 -6.24 19.92
C ALA A 319 5.50 -6.47 21.35
N ARG A 320 5.11 -5.41 22.06
CA ARG A 320 4.49 -5.53 23.40
C ARG A 320 3.11 -6.17 23.36
N ASN A 321 2.27 -5.84 22.38
CA ASN A 321 0.93 -6.43 22.24
C ASN A 321 1.00 -7.93 21.91
N TYR A 322 2.05 -8.34 21.21
CA TYR A 322 2.31 -9.69 20.72
C TYR A 322 3.53 -10.34 21.38
N ALA A 323 3.83 -10.00 22.64
CA ALA A 323 5.01 -10.51 23.33
C ALA A 323 5.06 -12.05 23.33
N SER A 324 3.96 -12.73 23.67
CA SER A 324 3.88 -14.20 23.65
C SER A 324 4.10 -14.80 22.26
N HIS A 325 3.71 -14.08 21.20
CA HIS A 325 3.94 -14.47 19.82
C HIS A 325 5.43 -14.43 19.48
N TYR A 326 6.10 -13.31 19.73
CA TYR A 326 7.54 -13.19 19.49
C TYR A 326 8.37 -14.12 20.39
N GLU A 327 7.97 -14.36 21.63
CA GLU A 327 8.61 -15.35 22.50
C GLU A 327 8.52 -16.75 21.90
N HIS A 328 7.33 -17.16 21.43
CA HIS A 328 7.16 -18.43 20.75
C HIS A 328 8.03 -18.51 19.48
N LEU A 329 8.00 -17.51 18.61
CA LEU A 329 8.84 -17.49 17.40
C LEU A 329 10.33 -17.59 17.73
N ARG A 330 10.76 -16.83 18.76
CA ARG A 330 12.13 -16.81 19.23
C ARG A 330 12.57 -18.20 19.69
N ASP A 331 11.76 -18.81 20.55
CA ASP A 331 12.12 -20.05 21.24
C ASP A 331 11.93 -21.28 20.34
N SER A 332 10.94 -21.28 19.45
CA SER A 332 10.63 -22.41 18.57
C SER A 332 11.44 -22.41 17.26
N PHE A 333 11.78 -21.25 16.71
CA PHE A 333 12.40 -21.14 15.38
C PHE A 333 13.72 -20.35 15.38
N PHE A 334 13.75 -19.13 15.90
CA PHE A 334 14.92 -18.24 15.79
C PHE A 334 16.17 -18.82 16.47
N LYS A 335 16.07 -19.24 17.74
CA LYS A 335 17.20 -19.85 18.50
C LYS A 335 17.75 -21.11 17.84
N HIS A 336 16.94 -21.76 17.00
CA HIS A 336 17.32 -22.95 16.25
C HIS A 336 17.82 -22.65 14.83
N GLY A 337 17.97 -21.38 14.45
CA GLY A 337 18.37 -20.98 13.09
C GLY A 337 17.32 -21.32 12.03
N ARG A 338 16.04 -21.37 12.41
CA ARG A 338 14.92 -21.83 11.57
C ARG A 338 13.88 -20.75 11.27
N LEU A 339 14.20 -19.47 11.48
CA LEU A 339 13.33 -18.34 11.15
C LEU A 339 13.91 -17.53 9.99
N ILE A 340 13.10 -17.26 8.98
CA ILE A 340 13.42 -16.37 7.84
C ILE A 340 12.31 -15.31 7.75
N LYS A 341 12.65 -14.03 7.88
CA LYS A 341 11.72 -12.91 7.66
C LYS A 341 11.93 -12.30 6.28
N LEU A 342 10.84 -12.14 5.53
CA LEU A 342 10.79 -11.35 4.31
C LEU A 342 9.97 -10.08 4.57
N ILE A 343 10.28 -9.00 3.86
CA ILE A 343 9.43 -7.82 3.82
C ILE A 343 8.21 -8.03 2.92
N GLY A 344 7.13 -7.36 3.29
CA GLY A 344 6.03 -6.95 2.45
C GLY A 344 6.01 -5.43 2.28
N ASN A 345 4.94 -4.92 1.70
CA ASN A 345 4.79 -3.49 1.43
C ASN A 345 4.42 -2.68 2.66
N HIS A 346 4.05 -3.30 3.79
CA HIS A 346 3.69 -2.61 5.02
C HIS A 346 4.83 -2.58 6.05
N ASP A 347 5.92 -3.28 5.78
CA ASP A 347 7.05 -3.43 6.68
C ASP A 347 8.41 -3.28 5.96
N GLU A 348 8.46 -2.56 4.84
CA GLU A 348 9.69 -2.21 4.10
C GLU A 348 10.74 -1.53 5.00
N ALA A 349 10.28 -0.70 5.95
CA ALA A 349 11.13 -0.05 6.95
C ALA A 349 11.96 -1.03 7.80
N LEU A 350 11.59 -2.32 7.87
CA LEU A 350 12.37 -3.36 8.54
C LEU A 350 13.73 -3.64 7.90
N LEU A 351 13.99 -3.18 6.68
CA LEU A 351 15.32 -3.22 6.06
C LEU A 351 16.29 -2.20 6.69
N GLU A 352 15.77 -1.16 7.35
CA GLU A 352 16.58 -0.11 7.93
C GLU A 352 17.25 -0.54 9.25
N PRO A 353 18.49 -0.10 9.53
CA PRO A 353 19.24 -0.51 10.72
C PRO A 353 18.51 -0.27 12.05
N GLU A 354 17.77 0.84 12.19
CA GLU A 354 17.08 1.18 13.43
C GLU A 354 15.91 0.24 13.74
N PHE A 355 15.20 -0.24 12.72
CA PHE A 355 14.12 -1.22 12.88
C PHE A 355 14.70 -2.61 13.11
N LEU A 356 15.77 -2.98 12.41
CA LEU A 356 16.52 -4.21 12.67
C LEU A 356 17.01 -4.28 14.11
N ASN A 357 17.46 -3.16 14.70
CA ASN A 357 17.87 -3.13 16.10
C ASN A 357 16.71 -3.45 17.05
N VAL A 358 15.50 -2.96 16.77
CA VAL A 358 14.30 -3.33 17.55
C VAL A 358 13.99 -4.82 17.39
N LEU A 359 14.09 -5.38 16.18
CA LEU A 359 13.91 -6.83 15.98
C LEU A 359 14.98 -7.64 16.74
N ARG A 360 16.24 -7.19 16.74
CA ARG A 360 17.33 -7.83 17.50
C ARG A 360 17.08 -7.80 19.00
N GLU A 361 16.50 -6.73 19.53
CA GLU A 361 16.04 -6.65 20.93
C GLU A 361 14.94 -7.68 21.21
N ILE A 362 13.93 -7.78 20.33
CA ILE A 362 12.79 -8.71 20.46
C ILE A 362 13.26 -10.18 20.46
N TYR A 363 14.10 -10.54 19.49
CA TYR A 363 14.58 -11.90 19.30
C TYR A 363 15.80 -12.26 20.15
N GLY A 364 16.47 -11.28 20.76
CA GLY A 364 17.65 -11.48 21.60
C GLY A 364 18.89 -11.93 20.84
N GLY A 365 19.04 -11.54 19.57
CA GLY A 365 20.16 -11.93 18.72
C GLY A 365 20.13 -11.28 17.33
N PRO A 366 21.16 -11.50 16.50
CA PRO A 366 21.21 -10.95 15.14
C PRO A 366 20.11 -11.59 14.29
N ILE A 367 19.16 -10.77 13.83
CA ILE A 367 18.15 -11.14 12.84
C ILE A 367 18.32 -10.26 11.61
N GLU A 368 18.08 -10.87 10.46
CA GLU A 368 18.10 -10.23 9.16
C GLU A 368 16.73 -10.35 8.51
N VAL A 369 16.35 -9.33 7.75
CA VAL A 369 15.15 -9.30 6.92
C VAL A 369 15.57 -9.24 5.46
N TYR A 370 14.83 -9.94 4.60
CA TYR A 370 15.14 -10.13 3.18
C TYR A 370 13.96 -9.68 2.31
N GLU A 371 14.16 -9.54 1.00
CA GLU A 371 13.06 -9.33 0.04
C GLU A 371 12.62 -10.63 -0.60
N TYR A 372 13.58 -11.55 -0.80
CA TYR A 372 13.35 -12.84 -1.44
C TYR A 372 14.01 -13.96 -0.65
N LEU A 373 13.43 -15.15 -0.75
CA LEU A 373 14.05 -16.42 -0.39
C LEU A 373 14.15 -17.29 -1.64
N ALA A 374 15.37 -17.66 -2.02
CA ALA A 374 15.64 -18.67 -3.04
C ALA A 374 15.97 -20.01 -2.39
N LEU A 375 15.12 -21.01 -2.59
CA LEU A 375 15.38 -22.39 -2.18
C LEU A 375 16.17 -23.08 -3.29
N VAL A 376 17.40 -23.47 -2.99
CA VAL A 376 18.36 -24.01 -3.95
C VAL A 376 18.86 -25.38 -3.51
N ASP A 377 19.28 -26.22 -4.45
CA ASP A 377 19.81 -27.56 -4.13
C ASP A 377 21.03 -27.54 -3.21
N ASP A 378 21.95 -26.59 -3.41
CA ASP A 378 23.11 -26.35 -2.55
C ASP A 378 23.30 -24.84 -2.32
N PRO A 379 23.03 -24.32 -1.10
CA PRO A 379 23.17 -22.90 -0.79
C PRO A 379 24.62 -22.39 -0.85
N ALA A 380 25.63 -23.27 -0.78
CA ALA A 380 27.03 -22.89 -0.90
C ALA A 380 27.47 -22.62 -2.36
N VAL A 381 26.67 -23.06 -3.35
CA VAL A 381 26.97 -22.87 -4.76
C VAL A 381 26.13 -21.72 -5.33
N SER A 382 26.81 -20.65 -5.77
CA SER A 382 26.17 -19.42 -6.28
C SER A 382 25.14 -19.67 -7.38
N ASN A 383 25.38 -20.62 -8.27
CA ASN A 383 24.49 -20.95 -9.40
C ASN A 383 23.78 -22.29 -9.21
N SER A 384 23.61 -22.74 -7.96
CA SER A 384 22.82 -23.94 -7.68
C SER A 384 21.41 -23.79 -8.28
N PRO A 385 20.84 -24.87 -8.87
CA PRO A 385 19.46 -24.87 -9.35
C PRO A 385 18.50 -24.38 -8.26
N VAL A 386 17.60 -23.47 -8.65
CA VAL A 386 16.56 -22.92 -7.77
C VAL A 386 15.30 -23.76 -7.93
N ARG A 387 14.75 -24.23 -6.82
CA ARG A 387 13.54 -25.06 -6.77
C ARG A 387 12.30 -24.23 -6.48
N ALA A 388 12.43 -23.22 -5.63
CA ALA A 388 11.36 -22.28 -5.33
C ALA A 388 11.91 -20.89 -5.02
N VAL A 389 11.13 -19.87 -5.33
CA VAL A 389 11.32 -18.47 -4.94
C VAL A 389 10.12 -18.08 -4.09
N VAL A 390 10.39 -17.58 -2.88
CA VAL A 390 9.38 -17.02 -1.98
C VAL A 390 9.59 -15.52 -1.89
N ALA A 391 8.51 -14.76 -2.02
CA ALA A 391 8.45 -13.32 -1.82
C ALA A 391 7.07 -12.94 -1.27
N HIS A 392 6.89 -11.70 -0.83
CA HIS A 392 5.56 -11.26 -0.41
C HIS A 392 4.62 -11.02 -1.59
N GLY A 393 5.08 -10.43 -2.70
CA GLY A 393 4.27 -10.25 -3.91
C GLY A 393 4.10 -8.80 -4.35
N HIS A 394 4.36 -7.82 -3.47
CA HIS A 394 4.39 -6.40 -3.83
C HIS A 394 5.41 -6.09 -4.94
N GLN A 395 6.39 -6.96 -5.16
CA GLN A 395 7.33 -6.87 -6.28
C GLN A 395 6.66 -7.01 -7.66
N PHE A 396 5.44 -7.55 -7.73
CA PHE A 396 4.61 -7.64 -8.94
C PHE A 396 3.46 -6.61 -8.95
N ASP A 397 3.54 -5.60 -8.08
CA ASP A 397 2.55 -4.56 -7.92
C ASP A 397 3.12 -3.22 -8.39
N VAL A 398 2.45 -2.55 -9.32
CA VAL A 398 2.90 -1.24 -9.82
C VAL A 398 2.82 -0.13 -8.75
N ILE A 399 1.97 -0.34 -7.75
CA ILE A 399 1.63 0.61 -6.69
C ILE A 399 2.56 0.38 -5.50
N CYS A 400 2.84 -0.88 -5.19
CA CYS A 400 3.63 -1.28 -4.03
C CYS A 400 5.03 -1.80 -4.39
N ALA A 401 5.47 -1.66 -5.65
CA ALA A 401 6.83 -2.01 -6.05
C ALA A 401 7.85 -1.26 -5.18
N ILE A 402 9.01 -1.89 -4.97
CA ILE A 402 10.11 -1.35 -4.18
C ILE A 402 10.46 0.06 -4.67
N GLY A 403 10.54 1.02 -3.75
CA GLY A 403 10.79 2.44 -4.02
C GLY A 403 9.57 3.25 -4.50
N ALA A 404 8.45 2.60 -4.82
CA ALA A 404 7.15 3.23 -5.05
C ALA A 404 6.15 2.99 -3.91
N GLY A 405 6.36 1.92 -3.11
CA GLY A 405 5.52 1.52 -1.99
C GLY A 405 5.22 2.67 -1.02
N ASP A 406 6.27 3.30 -0.49
CA ASP A 406 6.13 4.43 0.45
C ASP A 406 5.37 5.63 -0.15
N LEU A 407 5.54 5.88 -1.46
CA LEU A 407 4.96 7.06 -2.12
C LEU A 407 3.52 6.84 -2.62
N ILE A 408 3.13 5.60 -2.88
CA ILE A 408 1.90 5.28 -3.60
C ILE A 408 1.09 4.24 -2.82
N GLY A 409 1.68 3.07 -2.56
CA GLY A 409 1.03 1.96 -1.88
C GLY A 409 0.55 2.36 -0.49
N GLU A 410 1.43 2.93 0.31
CA GLU A 410 1.10 3.43 1.64
C GLU A 410 0.08 4.56 1.57
N VAL A 411 0.22 5.52 0.66
CA VAL A 411 -0.77 6.60 0.46
C VAL A 411 -2.16 6.02 0.21
N TYR A 412 -2.31 5.02 -0.66
CA TYR A 412 -3.61 4.38 -0.87
C TYR A 412 -4.08 3.62 0.37
N THR A 413 -3.21 2.83 1.00
CA THR A 413 -3.54 2.07 2.20
C THR A 413 -3.98 2.98 3.33
N GLU A 414 -3.25 4.05 3.62
CA GLU A 414 -3.54 5.03 4.66
C GLU A 414 -4.77 5.88 4.33
N SER A 415 -4.83 6.42 3.11
CA SER A 415 -5.92 7.29 2.67
C SER A 415 -7.25 6.56 2.55
N LEU A 416 -7.24 5.25 2.35
CA LEU A 416 -8.45 4.44 2.20
C LEU A 416 -8.71 3.51 3.39
N ALA A 417 -7.76 3.30 4.30
CA ALA A 417 -7.94 2.43 5.48
C ALA A 417 -9.14 2.85 6.34
N TRP A 418 -9.44 4.15 6.45
CA TRP A 418 -10.53 4.66 7.29
C TRP A 418 -11.93 4.27 6.82
N PHE A 419 -12.11 4.05 5.51
CA PHE A 419 -13.36 3.52 4.95
C PHE A 419 -13.52 2.03 5.29
N GLY A 420 -12.54 1.43 5.97
CA GLY A 420 -12.32 0.00 5.92
C GLY A 420 -12.07 -0.42 4.49
N THR A 421 -11.41 0.41 3.67
CA THR A 421 -11.13 0.15 2.24
C THR A 421 -9.68 0.40 1.89
N GLY A 422 -8.73 0.15 2.81
CA GLY A 422 -7.32 0.07 2.45
C GLY A 422 -7.15 -0.83 1.22
N ALA A 423 -6.06 -0.69 0.48
CA ALA A 423 -5.91 -1.38 -0.82
C ALA A 423 -6.20 -2.89 -0.71
N ASP A 424 -5.93 -3.47 0.45
CA ASP A 424 -6.22 -4.85 0.82
C ASP A 424 -7.22 -5.00 1.99
N ARG A 425 -8.15 -4.06 2.21
CA ARG A 425 -8.95 -4.01 3.46
C ARG A 425 -10.46 -3.81 3.36
N VAL A 426 -11.05 -3.82 2.16
CA VAL A 426 -12.53 -3.82 2.01
C VAL A 426 -13.13 -5.13 2.51
N TRP A 427 -13.44 -5.20 3.81
CA TRP A 427 -14.02 -6.38 4.45
C TRP A 427 -15.42 -6.14 5.06
N PRO A 428 -16.46 -5.81 4.28
CA PRO A 428 -17.80 -5.66 4.83
C PRO A 428 -18.37 -7.05 5.12
N GLY A 429 -18.64 -7.31 6.39
CA GLY A 429 -19.82 -8.04 6.90
C GLY A 429 -20.16 -9.43 6.39
N TYR A 430 -19.49 -10.03 5.40
CA TYR A 430 -19.79 -11.37 4.88
C TYR A 430 -18.56 -12.28 4.85
N SER A 431 -17.38 -11.76 4.50
CA SER A 431 -16.12 -12.54 4.58
C SER A 431 -15.54 -12.60 5.99
N ALA A 432 -15.91 -11.62 6.81
CA ALA A 432 -15.44 -11.40 8.18
C ALA A 432 -16.49 -11.82 9.23
N GLN A 433 -17.56 -12.51 8.82
CA GLN A 433 -18.51 -13.12 9.75
C GLN A 433 -18.17 -14.59 9.95
N GLU A 434 -18.51 -15.11 11.13
CA GLU A 434 -18.37 -16.51 11.52
C GLU A 434 -18.87 -17.44 10.42
N GLY A 435 -18.01 -18.37 9.99
CA GLY A 435 -18.35 -19.30 8.91
C GLY A 435 -18.46 -18.66 7.52
N GLY A 436 -18.04 -17.41 7.31
CA GLY A 436 -18.04 -16.78 5.98
C GLY A 436 -17.26 -17.59 4.95
N TRP A 437 -16.14 -18.21 5.38
CA TRP A 437 -15.37 -19.11 4.54
C TRP A 437 -16.05 -20.48 4.33
N THR A 438 -16.73 -21.04 5.35
CA THR A 438 -17.48 -22.30 5.20
C THR A 438 -18.71 -22.11 4.32
N GLN A 439 -19.41 -20.99 4.45
CA GLN A 439 -20.50 -20.59 3.58
C GLN A 439 -20.02 -20.38 2.16
N ARG A 440 -18.86 -19.73 1.96
CA ARG A 440 -18.23 -19.59 0.63
C ARG A 440 -17.91 -20.96 0.03
N MET A 441 -17.26 -21.83 0.80
CA MET A 441 -16.97 -23.21 0.39
C MET A 441 -18.23 -23.97 -0.02
N ARG A 442 -19.33 -23.86 0.75
CA ARG A 442 -20.61 -24.51 0.46
C ARG A 442 -21.33 -23.92 -0.75
N ARG A 443 -21.39 -22.59 -0.84
CA ARG A 443 -22.14 -21.86 -1.89
C ARG A 443 -21.44 -21.92 -3.24
N ASP A 444 -20.12 -21.75 -3.24
CA ASP A 444 -19.32 -21.56 -4.45
C ASP A 444 -18.56 -22.83 -4.85
N SER A 445 -18.75 -23.93 -4.10
CA SER A 445 -18.07 -25.23 -4.29
C SER A 445 -16.55 -25.14 -4.26
N GLY A 446 -15.99 -24.18 -3.51
CA GLY A 446 -14.56 -23.91 -3.44
C GLY A 446 -14.23 -22.42 -3.36
N PHE A 447 -12.96 -22.09 -3.18
CA PHE A 447 -12.48 -20.73 -3.37
C PHE A 447 -12.20 -20.46 -4.86
N ALA A 448 -12.41 -19.22 -5.29
CA ALA A 448 -11.95 -18.79 -6.61
C ALA A 448 -10.42 -18.93 -6.67
N ASN A 449 -9.92 -19.62 -7.69
CA ASN A 449 -8.49 -19.89 -7.89
C ASN A 449 -8.09 -19.48 -9.31
N THR A 450 -8.35 -18.20 -9.61
CA THR A 450 -8.06 -17.58 -10.90
C THR A 450 -7.08 -16.43 -10.71
N ILE A 451 -6.17 -16.30 -11.66
CA ILE A 451 -5.20 -15.21 -11.72
C ILE A 451 -5.93 -13.89 -11.89
N SER A 452 -5.70 -12.98 -10.97
CA SER A 452 -6.18 -11.62 -11.04
C SER A 452 -5.41 -10.79 -12.06
N ARG A 453 -6.12 -9.96 -12.81
CA ARG A 453 -5.50 -8.87 -13.57
C ARG A 453 -5.55 -7.61 -12.72
N SER A 454 -4.43 -6.93 -12.55
CA SER A 454 -4.36 -5.63 -11.89
C SER A 454 -4.07 -4.49 -12.90
N PRO A 455 -4.47 -3.24 -12.60
CA PRO A 455 -5.40 -2.87 -11.52
C PRO A 455 -6.82 -3.23 -11.94
N SER A 456 -7.54 -3.97 -11.10
CA SER A 456 -8.97 -4.22 -11.34
C SER A 456 -9.80 -4.07 -10.09
N PHE A 457 -10.97 -3.48 -10.28
CA PHE A 457 -12.08 -3.60 -9.35
C PHE A 457 -12.75 -4.93 -9.64
N PHE A 458 -12.32 -5.99 -8.94
CA PHE A 458 -12.97 -7.27 -9.06
C PHE A 458 -14.21 -7.28 -8.17
N LYS A 459 -15.38 -7.49 -8.80
CA LYS A 459 -16.63 -7.74 -8.10
C LYS A 459 -17.05 -9.16 -8.41
N GLU A 460 -16.74 -10.10 -7.53
CA GLU A 460 -17.40 -11.41 -7.59
C GLU A 460 -18.91 -11.21 -7.36
N LYS A 461 -19.74 -12.09 -7.92
CA LYS A 461 -21.18 -12.04 -7.69
C LYS A 461 -21.42 -12.18 -6.18
N ASN A 462 -21.95 -11.13 -5.55
CA ASN A 462 -22.14 -11.01 -4.09
C ASN A 462 -20.87 -10.81 -3.25
N ALA A 463 -19.68 -10.64 -3.85
CA ALA A 463 -18.53 -10.10 -3.14
C ALA A 463 -18.52 -8.58 -3.23
N VAL A 464 -17.85 -7.99 -2.26
CA VAL A 464 -17.59 -6.56 -2.28
C VAL A 464 -16.53 -6.28 -3.34
N VAL A 465 -16.61 -5.09 -3.93
CA VAL A 465 -15.61 -4.62 -4.88
C VAL A 465 -14.27 -4.59 -4.14
N LYS A 466 -13.41 -5.55 -4.46
CA LYS A 466 -12.03 -5.53 -4.01
C LYS A 466 -11.20 -4.87 -5.09
N TRP A 467 -10.39 -3.91 -4.68
CA TRP A 467 -9.37 -3.39 -5.55
C TRP A 467 -8.17 -4.33 -5.46
N ARG A 468 -7.74 -4.88 -6.60
CA ARG A 468 -6.57 -5.74 -6.67
C ARG A 468 -5.49 -4.97 -7.41
N HIS A 469 -4.37 -4.69 -6.73
CA HIS A 469 -3.23 -3.92 -7.21
C HIS A 469 -2.03 -4.80 -7.62
N MET A 470 -1.91 -6.02 -7.11
CA MET A 470 -0.92 -6.98 -7.59
C MET A 470 -1.31 -7.56 -8.95
N ASN A 471 -0.38 -7.53 -9.90
CA ASN A 471 -0.58 -8.07 -11.24
C ASN A 471 -0.20 -9.57 -11.30
N GLU A 472 -1.11 -10.45 -10.85
CA GLU A 472 -0.87 -11.90 -10.87
C GLU A 472 -0.59 -12.44 -12.29
N ASP A 473 -1.07 -11.76 -13.34
CA ASP A 473 -0.75 -12.11 -14.75
C ASP A 473 0.75 -11.92 -15.05
N MET A 474 1.42 -10.94 -14.44
CA MET A 474 2.88 -10.80 -14.55
C MET A 474 3.62 -11.91 -13.79
N ALA A 475 3.17 -12.25 -12.57
CA ALA A 475 3.73 -13.37 -11.82
C ALA A 475 3.60 -14.69 -12.60
N ALA A 476 2.43 -14.94 -13.19
CA ALA A 476 2.17 -16.10 -14.04
C ALA A 476 3.05 -16.11 -15.30
N LYS A 477 3.23 -14.96 -15.95
CA LYS A 477 4.15 -14.80 -17.09
C LYS A 477 5.60 -15.04 -16.69
N ALA A 478 5.99 -14.65 -15.47
CA ALA A 478 7.34 -14.88 -14.96
C ALA A 478 7.63 -16.37 -14.87
N VAL A 479 6.71 -17.12 -14.26
CA VAL A 479 6.79 -18.57 -14.12
C VAL A 479 6.77 -19.27 -15.48
N THR A 480 5.77 -18.97 -16.32
CA THR A 480 5.61 -19.64 -17.62
C THR A 480 6.73 -19.28 -18.60
N GLY A 481 7.20 -18.03 -18.60
CA GLY A 481 8.30 -17.55 -19.43
C GLY A 481 9.67 -18.10 -19.05
N ALA A 482 9.86 -18.56 -17.81
CA ALA A 482 11.07 -19.25 -17.38
C ALA A 482 11.15 -20.72 -17.84
N GLY A 483 10.08 -21.25 -18.46
CA GLY A 483 10.07 -22.58 -19.07
C GLY A 483 9.72 -23.72 -18.10
N PRO A 484 9.77 -24.98 -18.57
CA PRO A 484 9.34 -26.15 -17.79
C PRO A 484 10.20 -26.39 -16.54
N GLU A 485 11.45 -25.93 -16.54
CA GLU A 485 12.39 -26.03 -15.41
C GLU A 485 12.32 -24.83 -14.45
N ALA A 486 11.37 -23.90 -14.63
CA ALA A 486 11.21 -22.76 -13.74
C ALA A 486 11.09 -23.20 -12.26
N PRO A 487 11.61 -22.44 -11.29
CA PRO A 487 11.28 -22.68 -9.89
C PRO A 487 9.79 -22.42 -9.64
N TYR A 488 9.26 -22.95 -8.55
CA TYR A 488 7.98 -22.48 -8.03
C TYR A 488 8.07 -21.01 -7.61
N LEU A 489 7.01 -20.24 -7.83
CA LEU A 489 6.83 -18.90 -7.28
C LEU A 489 5.77 -18.95 -6.19
N VAL A 490 6.16 -18.64 -4.96
CA VAL A 490 5.30 -18.59 -3.77
C VAL A 490 5.18 -17.14 -3.31
N LEU A 491 3.96 -16.59 -3.37
CA LEU A 491 3.66 -15.21 -2.99
C LEU A 491 2.65 -15.14 -1.83
N GLY A 492 2.46 -13.94 -1.27
CA GLY A 492 1.37 -13.51 -0.41
C GLY A 492 0.67 -12.26 -1.01
N HIS A 493 0.54 -11.18 -0.24
CA HIS A 493 0.08 -9.82 -0.65
C HIS A 493 -1.39 -9.70 -1.05
N THR A 494 -1.87 -10.60 -1.90
CA THR A 494 -3.27 -10.53 -2.36
C THR A 494 -4.28 -10.94 -1.31
N HIS A 495 -3.85 -11.56 -0.21
CA HIS A 495 -4.69 -12.22 0.80
C HIS A 495 -5.63 -13.30 0.23
N GLU A 496 -5.45 -13.70 -1.02
CA GLU A 496 -6.29 -14.69 -1.68
C GLU A 496 -5.46 -15.95 -1.95
N PRO A 497 -5.81 -17.09 -1.35
CA PRO A 497 -5.07 -18.32 -1.57
C PRO A 497 -5.12 -18.72 -3.05
N ARG A 498 -3.98 -19.14 -3.58
CA ARG A 498 -3.85 -19.67 -4.95
C ARG A 498 -2.99 -20.92 -4.92
N PHE A 499 -3.37 -21.90 -5.71
CA PHE A 499 -2.54 -23.06 -5.98
C PHE A 499 -2.80 -23.50 -7.41
N ARG A 500 -1.80 -23.48 -8.28
CA ARG A 500 -1.98 -23.81 -9.71
C ARG A 500 -3.14 -23.01 -10.34
N ALA A 501 -3.22 -21.71 -10.05
CA ALA A 501 -4.37 -20.89 -10.42
C ALA A 501 -4.59 -20.84 -11.94
N ALA A 502 -5.85 -20.81 -12.36
CA ALA A 502 -6.21 -20.69 -13.76
C ALA A 502 -5.90 -19.29 -14.29
N ASP A 503 -5.20 -19.23 -15.42
CA ASP A 503 -4.97 -18.00 -16.16
C ASP A 503 -6.24 -17.52 -16.88
N LYS A 504 -6.12 -16.44 -17.63
CA LYS A 504 -7.23 -15.89 -18.42
C LYS A 504 -7.83 -16.83 -19.47
N ASN A 505 -7.10 -17.85 -19.87
CA ASN A 505 -7.50 -18.84 -20.86
C ASN A 505 -8.03 -20.12 -20.17
N GLY A 506 -8.12 -20.14 -18.84
CA GLY A 506 -8.48 -21.31 -18.06
C GLY A 506 -7.36 -22.32 -17.88
N SER A 507 -6.13 -22.01 -18.33
CA SER A 507 -4.98 -22.90 -18.17
C SER A 507 -4.37 -22.74 -16.78
N LEU A 508 -4.14 -23.85 -16.08
CA LEU A 508 -3.53 -23.82 -14.74
C LEU A 508 -2.05 -23.41 -14.82
N VAL A 509 -1.64 -22.47 -13.97
CA VAL A 509 -0.23 -22.05 -13.86
C VAL A 509 0.45 -22.90 -12.78
N GLU A 510 0.94 -24.07 -13.22
CA GLU A 510 1.43 -25.18 -12.38
C GLU A 510 2.41 -24.79 -11.26
N LYS A 511 3.25 -23.79 -11.51
CA LYS A 511 4.34 -23.38 -10.60
C LYS A 511 4.07 -22.06 -9.89
N TYR A 512 2.81 -21.66 -9.77
CA TYR A 512 2.37 -20.49 -9.02
C TYR A 512 1.54 -20.87 -7.80
N VAL A 513 1.90 -20.31 -6.64
CA VAL A 513 1.20 -20.48 -5.37
C VAL A 513 1.11 -19.13 -4.68
N ASN A 514 -0.04 -18.83 -4.08
CA ASN A 514 -0.23 -17.68 -3.19
C ASN A 514 -0.71 -18.20 -1.84
N THR A 515 -0.03 -17.81 -0.75
CA THR A 515 -0.33 -18.24 0.60
C THR A 515 -1.71 -17.80 1.06
N GLY A 516 -2.29 -16.76 0.47
CA GLY A 516 -3.43 -16.06 1.07
C GLY A 516 -3.00 -15.35 2.35
N SER A 517 -3.94 -15.14 3.28
CA SER A 517 -3.68 -14.42 4.54
C SER A 517 -3.98 -15.26 5.77
N ALA A 518 -3.10 -15.19 6.77
CA ALA A 518 -3.30 -15.82 8.08
C ALA A 518 -4.37 -15.12 8.95
N SER A 519 -4.75 -13.88 8.62
CA SER A 519 -5.62 -13.04 9.46
C SER A 519 -7.01 -12.78 8.86
N LEU A 520 -7.17 -13.00 7.55
CA LEU A 520 -8.37 -12.59 6.82
C LEU A 520 -9.65 -13.33 7.22
N TYR A 521 -9.61 -14.66 7.23
CA TYR A 521 -10.79 -15.49 7.48
C TYR A 521 -10.82 -15.92 8.94
N GLU A 522 -11.92 -15.65 9.64
CA GLU A 522 -12.11 -16.11 11.00
C GLU A 522 -12.00 -17.65 11.08
N GLN A 523 -11.18 -18.12 12.02
CA GLN A 523 -10.88 -19.53 12.28
C GLN A 523 -10.22 -20.29 11.13
N LEU A 524 -9.59 -19.58 10.20
CA LEU A 524 -8.91 -20.19 9.07
C LEU A 524 -7.59 -19.47 8.80
N VAL A 525 -6.49 -20.18 9.02
CA VAL A 525 -5.13 -19.71 8.81
C VAL A 525 -4.53 -20.43 7.60
N TRP A 526 -4.19 -19.70 6.56
CA TRP A 526 -3.54 -20.28 5.38
C TRP A 526 -2.02 -20.35 5.53
N ALA A 527 -1.41 -21.36 4.92
CA ALA A 527 0.04 -21.51 4.83
C ALA A 527 0.44 -22.28 3.58
N VAL A 528 1.72 -22.20 3.21
CA VAL A 528 2.32 -23.07 2.19
C VAL A 528 3.39 -23.93 2.83
N GLU A 529 3.24 -25.25 2.78
CA GLU A 529 4.29 -26.20 3.16
C GLU A 529 5.19 -26.44 1.93
N ILE A 530 6.50 -26.27 2.05
CA ILE A 530 7.47 -26.59 1.00
C ILE A 530 8.35 -27.74 1.49
N ILE A 531 8.27 -28.88 0.81
CA ILE A 531 9.03 -30.09 1.14
C ILE A 531 9.80 -30.51 -0.11
N ASN A 532 11.13 -30.62 0.00
CA ASN A 532 12.01 -30.93 -1.14
C ASN A 532 11.77 -29.98 -2.34
N GLY A 533 11.66 -28.68 -2.04
CA GLY A 533 11.40 -27.63 -3.03
C GLY A 533 10.02 -27.64 -3.67
N ARG A 534 9.08 -28.49 -3.22
CA ARG A 534 7.72 -28.58 -3.76
C ARG A 534 6.70 -27.96 -2.80
N PRO A 535 6.01 -26.88 -3.19
CA PRO A 535 4.99 -26.25 -2.35
C PRO A 535 3.67 -27.03 -2.39
N ALA A 536 2.96 -27.02 -1.26
CA ALA A 536 1.60 -27.47 -1.08
C ALA A 536 0.84 -26.42 -0.27
N LEU A 537 -0.35 -26.02 -0.73
CA LEU A 537 -1.19 -25.08 -0.01
C LEU A 537 -1.99 -25.82 1.07
N VAL A 538 -1.93 -25.32 2.29
CA VAL A 538 -2.66 -25.89 3.42
C VAL A 538 -3.48 -24.81 4.14
N ALA A 539 -4.57 -25.24 4.76
CA ALA A 539 -5.38 -24.41 5.63
C ALA A 539 -5.47 -25.05 7.03
N TRP A 540 -5.32 -24.23 8.05
CA TRP A 540 -5.43 -24.61 9.46
C TRP A 540 -6.72 -24.06 10.03
N ARG A 541 -7.47 -24.90 10.73
CA ARG A 541 -8.72 -24.53 11.39
C ARG A 541 -8.92 -25.35 12.66
N THR A 542 -9.95 -25.04 13.42
CA THR A 542 -10.44 -25.94 14.46
C THR A 542 -11.79 -26.55 14.07
N ASN A 543 -12.14 -27.69 14.65
CA ASN A 543 -13.51 -28.20 14.63
C ASN A 543 -14.28 -27.76 15.87
N GLU A 544 -15.55 -28.16 15.95
CA GLU A 544 -16.45 -27.88 17.08
C GLU A 544 -15.90 -28.38 18.43
N GLN A 545 -15.02 -29.39 18.42
CA GLN A 545 -14.36 -29.93 19.62
C GLN A 545 -13.04 -29.21 19.95
N GLY A 546 -12.68 -28.16 19.22
CA GLY A 546 -11.41 -27.45 19.38
C GLY A 546 -10.18 -28.23 18.89
N ALA A 547 -10.36 -29.36 18.18
CA ALA A 547 -9.26 -30.10 17.58
C ALA A 547 -8.66 -29.28 16.43
N LEU A 548 -7.34 -29.23 16.33
CA LEU A 548 -6.66 -28.56 15.22
C LEU A 548 -6.72 -29.46 13.99
N ILE A 549 -7.20 -28.93 12.87
CA ILE A 549 -7.29 -29.63 11.59
C ILE A 549 -6.39 -28.94 10.59
N LYS A 550 -5.52 -29.73 9.95
CA LYS A 550 -4.77 -29.33 8.77
C LYS A 550 -5.47 -29.88 7.52
N THR A 551 -5.90 -29.01 6.64
CA THR A 551 -6.52 -29.36 5.37
C THR A 551 -5.53 -29.10 4.23
N LEU A 552 -5.21 -30.13 3.44
CA LEU A 552 -4.52 -29.98 2.16
C LEU A 552 -5.51 -29.45 1.12
N MET A 553 -5.08 -28.45 0.35
CA MET A 553 -5.91 -27.75 -0.61
C MET A 553 -5.42 -28.04 -2.03
N GLU A 554 -6.34 -28.34 -2.93
CA GLU A 554 -6.04 -28.69 -4.32
C GLU A 554 -6.84 -27.87 -5.32
N ALA A 555 -6.23 -27.67 -6.49
CA ALA A 555 -6.88 -27.05 -7.63
C ALA A 555 -7.68 -28.10 -8.39
N THR A 556 -8.95 -27.83 -8.63
CA THR A 556 -9.77 -28.60 -9.55
C THR A 556 -9.41 -28.27 -11.00
N PRO A 557 -9.77 -29.14 -11.97
CA PRO A 557 -9.54 -28.86 -13.39
C PRO A 557 -10.20 -27.57 -13.91
N ASP A 558 -11.31 -27.12 -13.28
CA ASP A 558 -11.99 -25.87 -13.60
C ASP A 558 -11.43 -24.64 -12.86
N GLY A 559 -10.32 -24.78 -12.14
CA GLY A 559 -9.64 -23.67 -11.48
C GLY A 559 -10.35 -23.18 -10.21
N ARG A 560 -10.96 -24.11 -9.45
CA ARG A 560 -11.42 -23.88 -8.07
C ARG A 560 -10.41 -24.46 -7.09
N LEU A 561 -10.35 -23.90 -5.89
CA LEU A 561 -9.54 -24.44 -4.80
C LEU A 561 -10.45 -25.13 -3.78
N ILE A 562 -10.23 -26.41 -3.54
CA ILE A 562 -11.05 -27.26 -2.67
C ILE A 562 -10.20 -28.02 -1.64
N PRO A 563 -10.77 -28.40 -0.48
CA PRO A 563 -10.20 -29.39 0.41
C PRO A 563 -10.02 -30.74 -0.30
N ALA A 564 -8.81 -31.28 -0.26
CA ALA A 564 -8.50 -32.60 -0.78
C ALA A 564 -8.35 -33.64 0.34
N GLN A 565 -7.69 -33.26 1.43
CA GLN A 565 -7.40 -34.16 2.54
C GLN A 565 -7.40 -33.42 3.87
N ASP A 566 -8.17 -33.92 4.84
CA ASP A 566 -8.12 -33.45 6.23
C ASP A 566 -7.24 -34.37 7.08
N LYS A 567 -6.34 -33.75 7.85
CA LYS A 567 -5.57 -34.41 8.91
C LYS A 567 -5.98 -33.80 10.24
N ILE A 568 -6.72 -34.57 11.03
CA ILE A 568 -7.10 -34.19 12.40
C ILE A 568 -5.89 -34.41 13.30
N LEU A 569 -5.41 -33.36 13.96
CA LEU A 569 -4.41 -33.46 15.00
C LEU A 569 -5.11 -33.55 16.35
N ALA A 570 -4.51 -34.32 17.27
CA ALA A 570 -5.11 -34.65 18.56
C ALA A 570 -5.69 -33.41 19.26
N VAL A 571 -6.85 -33.60 19.89
CA VAL A 571 -7.48 -32.59 20.75
C VAL A 571 -6.51 -32.28 21.88
N ALA A 572 -6.06 -31.04 21.99
CA ALA A 572 -5.36 -30.61 23.20
C ALA A 572 -6.34 -30.82 24.37
N SER A 573 -5.97 -31.65 25.35
CA SER A 573 -6.85 -31.92 26.49
C SER A 573 -7.26 -30.58 27.11
N PRO A 574 -8.56 -30.28 27.23
CA PRO A 574 -9.03 -29.02 27.81
C PRO A 574 -8.62 -29.01 29.28
N GLY A 575 -7.53 -28.33 29.61
CA GLY A 575 -6.96 -28.30 30.96
C GLY A 575 -5.44 -28.19 31.05
N GLY A 576 -4.70 -28.32 29.93
CA GLY A 576 -3.30 -27.90 29.90
C GLY A 576 -3.22 -26.39 29.80
N ASN A 577 -3.05 -25.69 30.92
CA ASN A 577 -2.76 -24.24 30.90
C ASN A 577 -1.49 -24.01 30.08
N LEU A 578 -1.63 -23.28 28.96
CA LEU A 578 -0.54 -22.68 28.19
C LEU A 578 -0.07 -21.38 28.86
#